data_AF-A0A915I4R6-F1
#
_entry.id   AF-A0A915I4R6-F1
#
_cell.length_a   1.000
_cell.length_b   1.000
_cell.length_c   1.000
_cell.angle_alpha   90.00
_cell.angle_beta   90.00
_cell.angle_gamma   90.00
#
_symmetry.space_group_name_H-M   'P 1'
#
loop_
_entity.id
_entity.type
_entity.pdbx_description
1 polymer ?
#
loop_
_entity_poly.entity_id
_entity_poly.type
_entity_poly.pdbx_seq_one_letter_code
_entity_poly.pdbx_strand_id
1 'polypeptide(L)' 'MGNKGAIVIINGSDDDLKPKFVTFDAVDHPKVAPMAYANASSIFNLM' A
#
# COMPACT_ATOMS: atom_id res chain seq x y z
N MET A 1 -7.14 10.12 0.32
CA MET A 1 -6.18 9.00 0.42
C MET A 1 -4.82 9.59 0.05
N GLY A 2 -3.96 9.81 1.05
CA GLY A 2 -2.73 10.61 0.92
C GLY A 2 -1.63 10.14 1.87
N ASN A 3 -1.73 8.90 2.31
CA ASN A 3 -0.71 8.23 3.11
C ASN A 3 0.45 7.81 2.21
N LYS A 4 1.68 7.89 2.74
CA LYS A 4 2.86 7.31 2.09
C LYS A 4 2.81 5.78 2.19
N GLY A 5 3.33 5.12 1.16
CA GLY A 5 3.66 3.70 1.22
C GLY A 5 4.98 3.50 1.96
N ALA A 6 5.19 2.31 2.51
CA ALA A 6 6.47 1.94 3.09
C ALA A 6 6.79 0.47 2.82
N ILE A 7 8.06 0.17 2.60
CA ILE A 7 8.60 -1.19 2.64
C ILE A 7 9.59 -1.31 3.78
N VAL A 8 9.65 -2.47 4.41
CA VAL A 8 10.62 -2.79 5.47
C VAL A 8 11.67 -3.72 4.88
N ILE A 9 12.93 -3.30 4.96
CA ILE A 9 14.08 -4.11 4.55
C ILE A 9 14.73 -4.64 5.82
N ILE A 10 14.91 -5.96 5.90
CA ILE A 10 15.62 -6.64 6.98
C ILE A 10 16.83 -7.35 6.36
N ASN A 11 18.02 -7.08 6.88
CA ASN A 11 19.25 -7.74 6.45
C ASN A 11 19.71 -8.71 7.55
N GLY A 12 19.83 -10.00 7.21
CA GLY A 12 20.25 -11.05 8.16
C GLY A 12 21.74 -11.12 8.45
N SER A 13 22.55 -10.32 7.75
CA SER A 13 24.00 -10.20 7.98
C SER A 13 24.35 -9.28 9.15
N ASP A 14 23.41 -8.46 9.62
CA ASP A 14 23.54 -7.69 10.85
C ASP A 14 22.87 -8.51 11.96
N ASP A 15 23.61 -8.85 13.03
CA ASP A 15 23.14 -9.69 14.15
C ASP A 15 21.85 -9.17 14.84
N ASP A 16 21.45 -7.94 14.54
CA ASP A 16 20.36 -7.20 15.19
C ASP A 16 19.05 -7.20 14.38
N LEU A 17 19.01 -7.79 13.16
CA LEU A 17 17.83 -7.85 12.27
C LEU A 17 17.03 -6.53 12.17
N LYS A 18 17.74 -5.41 12.31
CA LYS A 18 17.10 -4.12 12.54
C LYS A 18 16.30 -3.69 11.31
N PRO A 19 15.01 -3.33 11.45
CA PRO A 19 14.19 -2.97 10.31
C PRO A 19 14.59 -1.61 9.74
N LYS A 20 14.85 -1.56 8.43
CA LYS A 20 15.04 -0.32 7.68
C LYS A 20 13.76 0.03 6.91
N PHE A 21 13.11 1.11 7.32
CA PHE A 21 11.90 1.61 6.67
C PHE A 21 12.27 2.49 5.48
N VAL A 22 11.75 2.17 4.30
CA VAL A 22 11.85 3.01 3.10
C VAL A 22 10.45 3.43 2.69
N THR A 23 10.20 4.74 2.69
CA THR A 23 8.88 5.28 2.32
C THR A 23 8.86 5.72 0.86
N PHE A 24 7.68 5.69 0.25
CA PHE A 24 7.47 6.11 -1.13
C PHE A 24 6.10 6.79 -1.29
N ASP A 25 6.00 7.62 -2.30
CA ASP A 25 4.78 8.36 -2.64
C ASP A 25 3.95 7.65 -3.70
N ALA A 26 2.68 8.05 -3.81
CA ALA A 26 1.80 7.57 -4.86
C ALA A 26 2.33 7.99 -6.24
N VAL A 27 2.10 7.13 -7.22
CA VAL A 27 2.44 7.37 -8.62
C VAL A 27 1.18 7.42 -9.47
N ASP A 28 1.26 8.08 -10.62
CA ASP A 28 0.13 8.21 -11.53
C ASP A 28 -0.33 6.85 -12.05
N HIS A 29 -1.65 6.68 -12.16
CA HIS A 29 -2.28 5.50 -12.72
C HIS A 29 -3.48 5.88 -13.61
N PRO A 30 -3.90 5.01 -14.54
CA PRO A 30 -5.07 5.24 -15.37
C PRO A 30 -6.32 5.50 -14.54
N LYS A 31 -7.29 6.20 -15.14
CA LYS A 31 -8.53 6.62 -14.49
C LYS A 31 -9.54 5.46 -14.38
N VAL A 32 -9.14 4.40 -13.69
CA VAL A 32 -10.02 3.31 -13.25
C VAL A 32 -10.28 3.51 -11.77
N ALA A 33 -11.55 3.63 -11.39
CA ALA A 33 -11.92 3.85 -10.00
C ALA A 33 -11.52 2.63 -9.14
N PRO A 34 -11.07 2.85 -7.89
CA PRO A 34 -10.92 1.75 -6.94
C PRO A 34 -12.20 0.92 -6.86
N MET A 35 -12.07 -0.40 -6.80
CA MET A 35 -13.21 -1.33 -6.70
C MET A 35 -14.20 -1.30 -7.89
N ALA A 36 -13.81 -0.78 -9.05
CA ALA A 36 -14.67 -0.73 -10.24
C ALA A 36 -15.30 -2.07 -10.67
N TYR A 37 -14.74 -3.21 -10.25
CA TYR A 37 -15.19 -4.56 -10.60
C TYR A 37 -15.77 -5.35 -9.42
N ALA A 38 -15.90 -4.74 -8.23
CA ALA A 38 -16.43 -5.44 -7.07
C ALA A 38 -17.96 -5.61 -7.17
N ASN A 39 -18.50 -6.63 -6.49
CA ASN A 39 -19.94 -6.84 -6.41
C ASN A 39 -20.60 -5.62 -5.73
N ALA A 40 -21.73 -5.16 -6.26
CA ALA A 40 -22.48 -4.03 -5.71
C ALA A 40 -22.76 -4.16 -4.21
N SER A 41 -22.99 -5.39 -3.70
CA SER A 41 -23.22 -5.64 -2.28
C SER A 41 -22.01 -5.33 -1.38
N SER A 42 -20.77 -5.42 -1.88
CA SER A 42 -19.56 -5.09 -1.11
C SER A 42 -19.20 -3.61 -1.18
N ILE A 43 -19.60 -2.91 -2.25
CA ILE A 43 -19.44 -1.46 -2.40
C ILE A 43 -20.48 -0.70 -1.55
N PHE A 44 -21.70 -1.22 -1.44
CA PHE A 44 -22.80 -0.57 -0.72
C PHE A 44 -22.52 -0.37 0.79
N ASN A 45 -21.70 -1.23 1.41
CA ASN A 45 -21.39 -1.14 2.84
C ASN A 45 -20.16 -0.25 3.15
N LEU A 46 -19.61 0.44 2.13
CA LEU A 46 -18.46 1.35 2.21
C LEU A 46 -18.85 2.83 2.00
N MET A 47 -20.12 3.10 1.70
CA MET A 47 -20.71 4.45 1.60
C MET A 47 -21.45 4.80 2.88
#